data_AF-A0A317J6A7-F1
#
_entry.id   AF-A0A317J6A7-F1
#
_cell.length_a   1.000
_cell.length_b   1.000
_cell.length_c   1.000
_cell.angle_alpha   90.00
_cell.angle_beta   90.00
_cell.angle_gamma   90.00
#
_symmetry.space_group_name_H-M   'P 1'
#
loop_
_entity.id
_entity.type
_entity.pdbx_description
1 polymer ?
#
loop_
_entity_poly.entity_id
_entity_poly.type
_entity_poly.pdbx_seq_one_letter_code
_entity_poly.pdbx_strand_id
1 'polypeptide(L)' 'MAPVPFTTYREVRPWAQAIKMMVLARRMPPWAAEVRNYHRLLTPREVETLVQWVDNGAPRGDPKDTPPLDEWTLNR' A
#
# COMPACT_ATOMS: atom_id res chain seq x y z
N MET A 1 1.80 -16.50 0.74
CA MET A 1 2.15 -15.79 1.98
C MET A 1 1.69 -14.34 1.87
N ALA A 2 0.68 -13.95 2.64
CA ALA A 2 0.43 -12.54 2.99
C ALA A 2 0.01 -12.49 4.47
N PRO A 3 0.95 -12.62 5.43
CA PRO A 3 0.61 -12.67 6.85
C PRO A 3 0.64 -11.30 7.55
N VAL A 4 0.95 -10.19 6.85
CA VAL A 4 1.01 -8.86 7.48
C VAL A 4 -0.24 -8.04 7.14
N PRO A 5 -1.09 -7.71 8.13
CA PRO A 5 -2.11 -6.69 7.94
C PRO A 5 -1.40 -5.33 7.75
N PHE A 6 -1.78 -4.60 6.70
CA PHE A 6 -1.36 -3.22 6.46
C PHE A 6 -2.43 -2.24 6.95
N THR A 7 -2.96 -2.48 8.15
CA THR A 7 -4.08 -1.71 8.72
C THR A 7 -3.59 -0.54 9.58
N THR A 8 -2.34 -0.58 10.05
CA THR A 8 -1.74 0.54 10.80
C THR A 8 -0.44 1.04 10.17
N TYR A 9 -0.16 2.34 10.35
CA TYR A 9 1.12 2.93 9.93
C TYR A 9 2.34 2.21 10.52
N ARG A 10 2.24 1.72 11.76
CA ARG A 10 3.35 1.01 12.44
C ARG A 10 3.68 -0.30 11.76
N GLU A 11 2.67 -1.00 11.22
CA GLU A 11 2.85 -2.24 10.47
C GLU A 11 3.38 -1.99 9.07
N VAL A 12 2.94 -0.91 8.41
CA VAL A 12 3.32 -0.60 7.02
C VAL A 12 4.74 -0.03 6.93
N ARG A 13 5.14 0.85 7.84
CA ARG A 13 6.41 1.61 7.76
C ARG A 13 7.65 0.73 7.52
N PRO A 14 7.85 -0.42 8.19
CA PRO A 14 9.01 -1.29 7.95
C PRO A 14 9.10 -1.81 6.50
N TRP A 15 7.98 -1.87 5.79
CA TRP A 15 7.87 -2.38 4.42
C TRP A 15 7.97 -1.29 3.35
N ALA A 16 8.14 -0.02 3.72
CA ALA A 16 8.16 1.11 2.79
C ALA A 16 9.12 0.89 1.60
N GLN A 17 10.33 0.38 1.86
CA GLN A 17 11.29 0.09 0.79
C GLN A 17 10.83 -1.03 -0.15
N ALA A 18 10.24 -2.09 0.40
CA ALA A 18 9.67 -3.18 -0.40
C ALA A 18 8.49 -2.69 -1.25
N ILE A 19 7.64 -1.83 -0.69
CA ILE A 19 6.53 -1.19 -1.39
C ILE A 19 7.06 -0.37 -2.58
N LYS A 20 8.08 0.48 -2.38
CA LYS A 20 8.71 1.24 -3.48
C LYS A 20 9.22 0.33 -4.59
N MET A 21 9.90 -0.77 -4.27
CA MET A 21 10.40 -1.71 -5.27
C MET A 21 9.26 -2.36 -6.08
N MET A 22 8.18 -2.77 -5.42
CA MET A 22 7.02 -3.38 -6.08
C MET A 22 6.25 -2.39 -6.96
N VAL A 23 6.09 -1.15 -6.49
CA VAL A 23 5.49 -0.04 -7.23
C VAL A 23 6.29 0.28 -8.50
N LEU A 24 7.61 0.42 -8.38
CA LEU A 24 8.51 0.68 -9.52
C LEU A 24 8.52 -0.49 -10.52
N ALA A 25 8.51 -1.73 -10.01
CA ALA A 25 8.46 -2.92 -10.84
C ALA A 25 7.08 -3.13 -11.51
N ARG A 26 6.05 -2.37 -11.10
CA ARG A 26 4.65 -2.59 -11.48
C ARG A 26 4.21 -4.05 -11.29
N ARG A 27 4.79 -4.70 -10.29
CA ARG A 27 4.53 -6.10 -9.95
C ARG A 27 3.86 -6.11 -8.60
N MET A 28 2.62 -6.56 -8.57
CA MET A 28 2.02 -7.04 -7.33
C MET A 28 2.43 -8.50 -7.13
N PRO A 29 2.64 -8.96 -5.88
CA PRO A 29 2.84 -10.38 -5.62
C PRO A 29 1.64 -11.15 -6.21
N PRO A 30 1.82 -12.42 -6.62
CA PRO A 30 0.79 -13.17 -7.33
C PRO A 30 -0.52 -13.13 -6.54
N TRP A 31 -1.47 -12.36 -7.07
CA TRP A 31 -2.81 -12.19 -6.57
C TRP A 31 -3.70 -13.13 -7.38
N ALA A 32 -4.44 -14.00 -6.70
CA ALA A 32 -5.41 -14.89 -7.34
C ALA A 32 -6.67 -14.11 -7.74
N ALA A 33 -6.52 -13.03 -8.50
CA ALA A 33 -7.68 -12.38 -9.09
C ALA A 33 -8.12 -13.13 -10.33
N GLU A 34 -9.10 -13.98 -10.12
CA GLU A 34 -9.96 -14.51 -11.17
C GLU A 34 -10.80 -13.41 -11.84
N VAL A 35 -10.76 -12.17 -11.31
CA VAL A 35 -11.54 -11.04 -11.82
C VAL A 35 -10.69 -10.23 -12.80
N ARG A 36 -10.82 -10.54 -14.10
CA ARG A 36 -10.14 -9.94 -15.27
C ARG A 36 -10.09 -8.40 -15.35
N ASN A 37 -10.74 -7.66 -14.46
CA ASN A 37 -11.00 -6.22 -14.61
C ASN A 37 -10.46 -5.33 -13.47
N TYR A 38 -9.81 -5.88 -12.44
CA TYR A 38 -9.20 -5.06 -11.38
C TYR A 38 -7.73 -4.73 -11.66
N HIS A 39 -7.46 -4.16 -12.83
CA HIS A 39 -6.15 -3.58 -13.14
C HIS A 39 -6.18 -2.07 -12.93
N ARG A 40 -6.39 -1.63 -11.67
CA ARG A 40 -6.11 -0.23 -11.30
C ARG A 40 -4.60 -0.06 -11.20
N LEU A 41 -3.95 0.07 -12.35
CA LEU A 41 -2.55 0.43 -12.41
C LEU A 41 -2.38 1.84 -11.87
N LEU A 42 -1.36 2.03 -11.04
CA LEU A 42 -0.97 3.36 -10.61
C LEU A 42 -0.54 4.17 -11.84
N THR A 43 -1.11 5.36 -11.95
CA THR A 43 -0.66 6.39 -12.87
C THR A 43 0.78 6.78 -12.54
N PRO A 44 1.53 7.37 -13.50
CA PRO A 44 2.89 7.84 -13.24
C PRO A 44 2.97 8.81 -12.03
N ARG A 45 1.96 9.66 -11.86
CA ARG A 45 1.88 10.61 -10.74
C ARG A 45 1.69 9.92 -9.39
N GLU A 46 0.89 8.86 -9.34
CA GLU A 46 0.70 8.08 -8.11
C GLU A 46 1.96 7.29 -7.76
N VAL A 47 2.64 6.72 -8.76
CA VAL A 47 3.95 6.08 -8.58
C VAL A 47 4.95 7.06 -7.99
N GLU A 48 5.06 8.26 -8.58
CA GLU A 48 5.97 9.30 -8.10
C GLU A 48 5.67 9.70 -6.66
N THR A 49 4.38 9.92 -6.34
CA THR A 49 3.93 10.26 -4.98
C THR A 49 4.41 9.21 -3.96
N LEU A 50 4.24 7.92 -4.26
CA LEU A 50 4.67 6.84 -3.37
C LEU A 50 6.19 6.76 -3.24
N VAL A 51 6.91 6.92 -4.36
CA VAL A 51 8.38 6.92 -4.38
C VAL A 51 8.93 8.06 -3.51
N GLN A 52 8.43 9.29 -3.71
CA GLN A 52 8.83 10.45 -2.93
C GLN A 52 8.50 10.28 -1.45
N TRP A 53 7.33 9.72 -1.12
CA TRP A 53 6.98 9.43 0.26
C TRP A 53 7.98 8.47 0.93
N VAL A 54 8.39 7.39 0.24
CA VAL A 54 9.41 6.47 0.76
C VAL A 54 10.77 7.15 0.88
N ASP A 55 11.18 7.93 -0.12
CA ASP A 55 12.47 8.63 -0.14
C ASP A 55 12.59 9.68 0.97
N ASN A 56 11.47 10.28 1.38
CA ASN A 56 11.38 11.19 2.52
C ASN A 56 11.29 10.47 3.88
N GLY A 57 11.57 9.16 3.93
CA GLY A 57 11.56 8.38 5.17
C GLY A 57 10.18 7.88 5.59
N ALA A 58 9.23 7.82 4.64
CA ALA A 58 7.87 7.33 4.84
C ALA A 58 7.14 8.03 6.01
N PRO A 59 7.05 9.38 6.03
CA PRO A 59 6.47 10.10 7.15
C PRO A 59 5.00 9.73 7.37
N ARG A 60 4.58 9.68 8.64
CA ARG A 60 3.17 9.50 8.99
C ARG A 60 2.41 10.79 8.65
N GLY A 61 1.25 10.65 8.01
CA GLY A 61 0.29 11.76 7.88
C GLY A 61 -0.32 12.16 9.23
N ASP A 62 -1.23 13.14 9.23
CA ASP A 62 -1.94 13.54 10.45
C ASP A 62 -2.77 12.36 10.97
N PRO A 63 -2.57 11.91 12.23
CA PRO A 63 -3.42 10.89 12.84
C PRO A 63 -4.92 11.23 12.82
N LYS A 64 -5.31 12.50 12.79
CA LYS A 64 -6.70 12.95 12.72
C LYS A 64 -7.35 12.65 11.37
N ASP A 65 -6.56 12.59 10.31
CA ASP A 65 -7.00 12.24 8.95
C ASP A 65 -6.98 10.72 8.71
N THR A 66 -6.64 9.92 9.74
CA THR A 66 -6.67 8.47 9.62
C THR A 66 -8.12 8.02 9.50
N PRO A 67 -8.56 7.47 8.35
CA PRO A 67 -9.92 6.98 8.22
C PRO A 67 -10.14 5.83 9.21
N PRO A 68 -11.36 5.67 9.75
CA PRO A 68 -11.69 4.47 10.50
C PRO A 68 -11.50 3.24 9.61
N LEU A 69 -11.10 2.12 10.21
CA LEU A 69 -11.13 0.84 9.52
C LEU A 69 -12.57 0.56 9.06
N ASP A 70 -12.74 0.13 7.83
CA ASP A 70 -14.06 -0.23 7.31
C ASP A 70 -14.57 -1.53 7.95
N GLU A 71 -15.88 -1.75 7.98
CA GLU A 71 -16.47 -2.99 8.54
C GLU A 71 -15.88 -4.26 7.89
N TRP A 72 -15.41 -4.16 6.65
CA TRP A 72 -14.77 -5.26 5.93
C TRP A 72 -13.38 -5.64 6.51
N THR A 73 -12.62 -4.70 7.06
CA THR A 73 -11.35 -5.00 7.74
C THR A 73 -11.49 -5.46 9.19
N LEU A 74 -12.64 -5.21 9.83
CA LEU A 74 -12.87 -5.56 11.24
C LEU A 74 -13.42 -6.98 11.49
N ASN A 75 -14.04 -7.61 10.49
CA ASN A 75 -14.74 -8.92 10.63
C ASN A 75 -13.98 -10.12 10.02
N ARG A 76 -12.63 -10.13 10.02
CA ARG A 76 -11.84 -11.26 9.48
C ARG A 76 -11.27 -12.16 10.58
#